data_AF-A0A7Z1MZZ2-F1
#
_entry.id   AF-A0A7Z1MZZ2-F1
#
_cell.length_a   1.000
_cell.length_b   1.000
_cell.length_c   1.000
_cell.angle_alpha   90.00
_cell.angle_beta   90.00
_cell.angle_gamma   90.00
#
_symmetry.space_group_name_H-M   'P 1'
#
loop_
_entity.id
_entity.type
_entity.pdbx_description
1 polymer ?
#
loop_
_entity_poly.entity_id
_entity_poly.type
_entity_poly.pdbx_seq_one_letter_code
_entity_poly.pdbx_strand_id
1 'polypeptide(L)' 'MKINRYITRGINESIPLDLQILLWHMVEKKDNQPHTDYLHIFKLQEDENILSITHEQEQPTYK' A
#
# COMPACT_ATOMS: atom_id res chain seq x y z
N MET A 1 5.99 -3.03 -18.62
CA MET A 1 5.73 -4.43 -18.21
C MET A 1 4.42 -4.41 -17.42
N LYS A 2 3.41 -5.22 -17.78
CA LYS A 2 2.12 -5.21 -17.07
C LYS A 2 2.30 -6.04 -15.80
N ILE A 3 2.39 -5.39 -14.64
CA ILE A 3 2.53 -6.09 -13.36
C ILE A 3 1.13 -6.57 -12.97
N ASN A 4 0.96 -7.88 -12.80
CA ASN A 4 -0.29 -8.41 -12.28
C ASN A 4 -0.38 -8.07 -10.80
N ARG A 5 -1.47 -7.39 -10.40
CA ARG A 5 -1.79 -7.09 -9.00
C ARG A 5 -2.65 -8.20 -8.45
N TYR A 6 -2.22 -8.78 -7.34
CA TYR A 6 -2.98 -9.80 -6.63
C TYR A 6 -3.31 -9.27 -5.23
N ILE A 7 -4.45 -9.70 -4.72
CA ILE A 7 -4.91 -9.33 -3.39
C ILE A 7 -5.27 -10.58 -2.62
N THR A 8 -4.98 -10.59 -1.32
CA THR A 8 -5.42 -11.68 -0.46
C THR A 8 -6.93 -11.56 -0.21
N ARG A 9 -7.58 -12.71 -0.01
CA ARG A 9 -9.02 -12.76 0.25
C ARG A 9 -9.45 -11.86 1.42
N GLY A 10 -8.68 -11.88 2.52
CA GLY A 10 -9.00 -11.08 3.69
C GLY A 10 -8.98 -9.58 3.41
N ILE A 11 -8.02 -9.08 2.60
CA ILE A 11 -8.00 -7.67 2.23
C ILE A 11 -9.16 -7.35 1.27
N ASN A 12 -9.45 -8.24 0.32
CA ASN A 12 -10.57 -8.05 -0.61
C ASN A 12 -11.93 -7.97 0.10
N GLU A 13 -12.10 -8.70 1.19
CA GLU A 13 -13.32 -8.69 2.00
C GLU A 13 -13.37 -7.52 3.01
N SER A 14 -12.22 -7.04 3.49
CA SER A 14 -12.14 -6.04 4.57
C SER A 14 -11.99 -4.60 4.09
N ILE A 15 -11.39 -4.38 2.92
CA ILE A 15 -11.03 -3.05 2.41
C ILE A 15 -11.87 -2.73 1.16
N PRO A 16 -12.56 -1.58 1.10
CA PRO A 16 -13.31 -1.17 -0.08
C PRO A 16 -12.44 -1.08 -1.34
N LEU A 17 -13.00 -1.41 -2.51
CA LEU A 17 -12.26 -1.43 -3.78
C LEU A 17 -11.56 -0.11 -4.08
N ASP A 18 -12.22 1.03 -3.82
CA ASP A 18 -11.65 2.36 -4.07
C ASP A 18 -10.38 2.59 -3.26
N LEU A 19 -10.37 2.12 -2.01
CA LEU A 19 -9.21 2.20 -1.14
C LEU A 19 -8.10 1.25 -1.60
N GLN A 20 -8.44 0.05 -2.06
CA GLN A 20 -7.45 -0.87 -2.66
C GLN A 20 -6.77 -0.23 -3.88
N ILE A 21 -7.54 0.41 -4.78
CA ILE A 21 -7.03 1.12 -5.96
C ILE A 21 -6.11 2.27 -5.53
N LEU A 22 -6.52 3.07 -4.53
CA LEU A 22 -5.72 4.16 -4.00
C LEU A 22 -4.35 3.67 -3.48
N LEU A 23 -4.34 2.60 -2.68
CA LEU A 23 -3.10 2.04 -2.13
C LEU A 23 -2.16 1.57 -3.25
N TRP A 24 -2.70 0.94 -4.31
CA TRP A 24 -1.90 0.55 -5.47
C TRP A 24 -1.30 1.73 -6.23
N HIS A 25 -2.05 2.82 -6.42
CA HIS A 25 -1.52 4.03 -7.02
C HIS A 25 -0.40 4.68 -6.17
N MET A 26 -0.49 4.59 -4.83
CA MET A 26 0.58 5.07 -3.95
C MET A 26 1.87 4.26 -4.13
N VAL A 27 1.77 2.93 -4.29
CA VAL A 27 2.92 2.06 -4.61
C VAL A 27 3.50 2.42 -5.97
N GLU A 28 2.69 2.52 -7.03
CA GLU A 28 3.18 2.89 -8.38
C GLU A 28 3.93 4.22 -8.39
N LYS A 29 3.43 5.23 -7.65
CA LYS A 29 4.08 6.54 -7.56
C LYS A 29 5.46 6.46 -6.90
N LYS A 30 5.65 5.51 -5.98
CA LYS A 30 6.91 5.25 -5.30
C LYS A 30 7.84 4.39 -6.14
N ASP A 31 7.36 3.35 -6.82
CA ASP A 31 8.17 2.53 -7.74
C ASP A 31 8.84 3.33 -8.86
N ASN A 32 8.23 4.45 -9.27
CA ASN A 32 8.83 5.39 -10.22
C ASN A 32 10.00 6.22 -9.65
N GLN A 33 10.33 6.07 -8.36
CA GLN A 33 11.44 6.75 -7.70
C GLN A 33 12.61 5.78 -7.47
N PRO A 34 13.87 6.25 -7.53
CA PRO A 34 15.04 5.42 -7.25
C PRO A 34 15.08 5.04 -5.76
N HIS A 35 15.41 3.78 -5.46
CA HIS A 35 15.52 3.18 -4.11
C HIS A 35 14.19 2.90 -3.38
N THR A 36 13.21 2.33 -4.08
CA THR A 36 11.97 1.85 -3.47
C THR A 36 12.15 0.42 -2.97
N ASP A 37 11.90 0.20 -1.68
CA ASP A 37 11.92 -1.13 -1.07
C ASP A 37 10.73 -1.99 -1.50
N TYR A 38 10.95 -3.30 -1.54
CA TYR A 38 9.94 -4.28 -1.94
C TYR A 38 8.72 -4.29 -0.99
N LEU A 39 8.95 -4.05 0.31
CA LEU A 39 7.89 -4.06 1.31
C LEU A 39 7.34 -2.65 1.55
N HIS A 40 6.06 -2.50 1.24
CA HIS A 40 5.27 -1.31 1.56
C HIS A 40 4.33 -1.62 2.72
N ILE A 41 4.38 -0.80 3.77
CA ILE A 41 3.51 -0.92 4.94
C ILE A 41 2.55 0.25 4.94
N PHE A 42 1.25 -0.05 4.91
CA PHE A 42 0.20 0.95 5.03
C PHE A 42 -0.51 0.78 6.37
N LYS A 43 -0.49 1.83 7.20
CA LYS A 43 -1.28 1.90 8.44
C LYS A 43 -2.50 2.76 8.17
N LEU A 44 -3.67 2.15 8.31
CA LEU A 44 -4.97 2.80 8.10
C LEU A 44 -5.57 3.08 9.48
N GLN A 45 -5.92 4.33 9.74
CA GLN A 45 -6.56 4.75 10.97
C GLN A 45 -7.79 5.57 10.62
N GLU A 46 -8.95 5.13 11.07
CA GLU A 46 -10.21 5.84 10.89
C GLU A 46 -10.57 6.51 12.22
N ASP A 47 -10.75 7.82 12.20
CA ASP A 47 -11.24 8.61 13.34
C ASP A 47 -12.40 9.49 12.89
N GLU A 48 -13.53 9.34 13.57
CA GLU A 48 -14.84 9.88 13.18
C GLU A 48 -15.22 9.58 11.72
N ASN A 49 -14.88 10.47 10.79
CA ASN A 49 -15.15 10.37 9.35
C ASN A 49 -13.88 10.64 8.51
N ILE A 50 -12.70 10.56 9.13
CA ILE A 50 -11.42 10.82 8.50
C ILE A 50 -10.60 9.54 8.48
N LEU A 51 -10.28 9.06 7.28
CA LEU A 51 -9.33 7.98 7.08
C LEU A 51 -7.92 8.56 6.89
N SER A 52 -7.06 8.31 7.87
CA SER A 52 -5.62 8.58 7.81
C SER A 52 -4.87 7.37 7.28
N ILE A 53 -4.00 7.58 6.29
CA ILE A 53 -3.16 6.54 5.70
C ILE A 53 -1.70 6.94 5.88
N THR A 54 -0.97 6.21 6.70
CA THR A 54 0.49 6.36 6.84
C THR A 54 1.18 5.30 5.99
N HIS A 55 2.02 5.74 5.04
CA HIS A 55 2.83 4.86 4.20
C HIS A 55 4.27 4.82 4.70
N GLU A 56 4.73 3.63 5.08
CA GLU A 56 6.09 3.33 5.50
C GLU A 56 6.72 2.31 4.55
N GLN A 57 8.04 2.33 4.45
CA GLN A 57 8.86 1.37 3.71
C GLN A 57 9.95 0.87 4.66
N GLU A 58 10.44 -0.34 4.46
CA GLU A 58 11.45 -0.91 5.36
C GLU A 58 12.81 -0.19 5.19
N GLN A 59 13.39 0.37 6.26
CA GLN A 59 14.81 0.77 6.29
C GLN A 59 15.43 0.68 7.71
N PRO A 60 16.63 0.06 7.91
CA PRO A 60 17.29 -1.02 7.14
C PRO A 60 17.07 -2.39 7.85
N THR A 61 17.51 -3.60 7.45
CA THR A 61 17.69 -4.40 6.22
C THR A 61 17.67 -5.86 6.71
N TYR A 62 17.26 -6.87 5.93
CA TYR A 62 17.47 -8.26 6.36
C TYR A 62 18.97 -8.63 6.37
N LYS A 63 19.44 -9.18 7.50
CA LYS A 63 20.68 -9.96 7.66
C LYS A 63 20.32 -11.35 8.18
#